data_AF-A0A7K0SHY4-F1
#
_entry.id   AF-A0A7K0SHY4-F1
#
_cell.length_a   1.000
_cell.length_b   1.000
_cell.length_c   1.000
_cell.angle_alpha   90.00
_cell.angle_beta   90.00
_cell.angle_gamma   90.00
#
_symmetry.space_group_name_H-M   'P 1'
#
loop_
_entity.id
_entity.type
_entity.pdbx_description
1 polymer ?
#
loop_
_entity_poly.entity_id
_entity_poly.type
_entity_poly.pdbx_seq_one_letter_code
_entity_poly.pdbx_strand_id
1 'polypeptide(L)'
;MLKMPHQRYGADYSHRRSPTTPAGGLPYRLMHLGNESSLLAIVLPPAAAAIAVQEAWADGEAVAVIDPRDPAFRIEERLSTLRPTEVLDANGRREWRDRDGEGEPVAAGVAAIVATSGTTSEPRWVMLDENALEASAFAVHAALGIDPIDDTWLACVPLTGVAGLAILARSFHTGS
;
A
#
# COMPACT_ATOMS: atom_id res chain seq x y z
N MET A 1 -8.58 -57.02 31.62
CA MET A 1 -7.73 -55.84 31.38
C MET A 1 -8.25 -55.16 30.11
N LEU A 2 -8.84 -53.98 30.28
CA LEU A 2 -9.79 -53.35 29.36
C LEU A 2 -9.07 -52.62 28.20
N LYS A 3 -9.52 -52.86 26.96
CA LYS A 3 -9.03 -52.23 25.72
C LYS A 3 -9.97 -51.09 25.34
N MET A 4 -9.47 -49.86 25.32
CA MET A 4 -10.21 -48.64 24.93
C MET A 4 -10.38 -48.56 23.40
N PRO A 5 -11.56 -48.17 22.88
CA PRO A 5 -11.77 -47.97 21.45
C PRO A 5 -11.44 -46.54 20.99
N HIS A 6 -10.89 -46.44 19.79
CA HIS A 6 -10.70 -45.21 19.02
C HIS A 6 -12.06 -44.59 18.65
N GLN A 7 -12.28 -43.34 19.06
CA GLN A 7 -13.42 -42.54 18.64
C GLN A 7 -13.02 -41.63 17.48
N ARG A 8 -13.71 -41.80 16.35
CA ARG A 8 -13.70 -40.91 15.18
C ARG A 8 -14.49 -39.65 15.51
N TYR A 9 -13.98 -38.48 15.15
CA TYR A 9 -14.77 -37.26 15.01
C TYR A 9 -14.69 -36.79 13.55
N GLY A 10 -15.79 -36.99 12.82
CA GLY A 10 -16.03 -36.33 11.55
C GLY A 10 -16.71 -35.00 11.81
N ALA A 11 -16.24 -33.92 11.18
CA ALA A 11 -16.94 -32.66 11.10
C ALA A 11 -17.51 -32.51 9.69
N ASP A 12 -18.83 -32.41 9.64
CA ASP A 12 -19.67 -32.31 8.46
C ASP A 12 -19.48 -30.93 7.79
N TYR A 13 -18.89 -30.91 6.59
CA TYR A 13 -18.74 -29.71 5.77
C TYR A 13 -19.85 -29.70 4.72
N SER A 14 -21.05 -29.28 5.10
CA SER A 14 -22.07 -28.93 4.10
C SER A 14 -22.95 -27.79 4.61
N HIS A 15 -23.11 -26.78 3.76
CA HIS A 15 -23.92 -25.57 3.92
C HIS A 15 -23.30 -24.38 4.69
N ARG A 16 -22.27 -23.75 4.11
CA ARG A 16 -22.22 -22.27 4.08
C ARG A 16 -22.29 -21.82 2.64
N ARG A 17 -23.41 -21.19 2.25
CA ARG A 17 -23.47 -20.44 1.00
C ARG A 17 -22.60 -19.20 1.19
N SER A 18 -21.60 -19.03 0.34
CA SER A 18 -20.81 -17.80 0.25
C SER A 18 -21.75 -16.63 -0.08
N PRO A 19 -21.62 -15.45 0.56
CA PRO A 19 -22.30 -14.26 0.08
C PRO A 19 -21.75 -13.93 -1.31
N THR A 20 -22.64 -13.80 -2.29
CA THR A 20 -22.31 -13.35 -3.64
C THR A 20 -21.90 -11.89 -3.62
N THR A 21 -20.63 -11.61 -3.88
CA THR A 21 -20.08 -10.27 -4.14
C THR A 21 -20.67 -9.73 -5.44
N PRO A 22 -21.28 -8.53 -5.48
CA PRO A 22 -21.55 -7.86 -6.73
C PRO A 22 -20.24 -7.36 -7.34
N ALA A 23 -20.07 -7.54 -8.65
CA ALA A 23 -18.96 -6.99 -9.41
C ALA A 23 -19.06 -5.46 -9.45
N GLY A 24 -18.00 -4.77 -9.02
CA GLY A 24 -17.87 -3.32 -9.13
C GLY A 24 -17.93 -2.60 -7.78
N GLY A 25 -16.77 -2.41 -7.15
CA GLY A 25 -16.59 -1.56 -5.97
C GLY A 25 -15.92 -2.29 -4.81
N LEU A 26 -14.78 -1.76 -4.34
CA LEU A 26 -14.08 -2.30 -3.18
C LEU A 26 -14.90 -2.01 -1.90
N PRO A 27 -15.11 -3.00 -1.02
CA PRO A 27 -16.11 -2.96 0.07
C PRO A 27 -15.76 -2.06 1.26
N TYR A 28 -14.68 -1.28 1.22
CA TYR A 28 -14.21 -0.46 2.34
C TYR A 28 -14.46 1.04 2.17
N ARG A 29 -15.42 1.44 1.33
CA ARG A 29 -15.85 2.85 1.12
C ARG A 29 -16.49 3.52 2.37
N LEU A 30 -16.30 3.01 3.59
CA LEU A 30 -16.81 3.57 4.85
C LEU A 30 -15.65 3.50 5.86
N MET A 31 -14.95 4.60 6.17
CA MET A 31 -15.31 5.55 7.25
C MET A 31 -14.82 7.00 7.07
N HIS A 32 -14.28 7.41 5.91
CA HIS A 32 -13.88 8.81 5.71
C HIS A 32 -15.01 9.60 5.04
N LEU A 33 -15.85 10.23 5.86
CA LEU A 33 -16.80 11.25 5.44
C LEU A 33 -16.04 12.51 4.98
N GLY A 34 -15.86 12.68 3.67
CA GLY A 34 -15.95 13.99 3.04
C GLY A 34 -14.67 14.73 2.63
N ASN A 35 -13.49 14.12 2.61
CA ASN A 35 -12.32 14.75 1.98
C ASN A 35 -11.55 13.74 1.12
N GLU A 36 -11.00 14.24 0.02
CA GLU A 36 -10.19 13.48 -0.95
C GLU A 36 -8.73 13.92 -0.84
N SER A 37 -7.80 13.00 -1.03
CA SER A 37 -6.36 13.26 -1.07
C SER A 37 -5.81 13.00 -2.47
N SER A 38 -4.83 13.80 -2.87
CA SER A 38 -4.04 13.56 -4.09
C SER A 38 -3.35 12.20 -4.02
N LEU A 39 -3.27 11.50 -5.16
CA LEU A 39 -2.56 10.24 -5.32
C LEU A 39 -1.36 10.45 -6.25
N LEU A 40 -0.16 10.52 -5.67
CA LEU A 40 1.08 10.69 -6.40
C LEU A 40 1.72 9.33 -6.74
N ALA A 41 1.80 9.01 -8.03
CA ALA A 41 2.62 7.90 -8.50
C ALA A 41 4.08 8.34 -8.65
N ILE A 42 5.00 7.61 -8.00
CA ILE A 42 6.43 7.93 -7.98
C ILE A 42 7.18 6.87 -8.79
N VAL A 43 7.81 7.30 -9.89
CA VAL A 43 8.58 6.45 -10.81
C VAL A 43 10.03 6.92 -10.84
N LEU A 44 10.72 6.75 -9.71
CA LEU A 44 12.07 7.26 -9.47
C LEU A 44 13.00 6.16 -8.93
N PRO A 45 14.34 6.30 -9.10
CA PRO A 45 15.30 5.42 -8.45
C PRO A 45 15.12 5.40 -6.92
N PRO A 46 15.47 4.31 -6.23
CA PRO A 46 15.08 4.08 -4.83
C PRO A 46 15.37 5.24 -3.85
N ALA A 47 16.55 5.87 -3.94
CA ALA A 47 16.92 6.98 -3.07
C ALA A 47 16.05 8.22 -3.30
N ALA A 48 15.81 8.57 -4.57
CA ALA A 48 14.95 9.71 -4.92
C ALA A 48 13.47 9.42 -4.61
N ALA A 49 13.03 8.17 -4.79
CA ALA A 49 11.69 7.75 -4.41
C ALA A 49 11.46 7.85 -2.88
N ALA A 50 12.45 7.49 -2.05
CA ALA A 50 12.34 7.60 -0.60
C ALA A 50 12.15 9.05 -0.11
N ILE A 51 12.84 10.00 -0.75
CA ILE A 51 12.69 11.43 -0.46
C ILE A 51 11.29 11.90 -0.90
N ALA A 52 10.91 11.61 -2.14
CA ALA A 52 9.61 12.00 -2.68
C ALA A 52 8.43 11.42 -1.88
N VAL A 53 8.54 10.20 -1.36
CA VAL A 53 7.51 9.62 -0.47
C VAL A 53 7.36 10.44 0.81
N GLN A 54 8.45 10.84 1.45
CA GLN A 54 8.40 11.62 2.68
C GLN A 54 7.86 13.04 2.45
N GLU A 55 8.25 13.67 1.34
CA GLU A 55 7.71 14.99 0.93
C GLU A 55 6.20 14.90 0.68
N ALA A 56 5.76 13.90 -0.08
CA ALA A 56 4.34 13.67 -0.36
C ALA A 56 3.52 13.42 0.93
N TRP A 57 4.04 12.61 1.87
CA TRP A 57 3.38 12.41 3.16
C TRP A 57 3.35 13.68 4.01
N ALA A 58 4.40 14.51 3.98
CA ALA A 58 4.39 15.81 4.66
C ALA A 58 3.32 16.78 4.10
N ASP A 59 3.01 16.65 2.80
CA ASP A 59 1.97 17.41 2.10
C ASP A 59 0.56 16.77 2.21
N GLY A 60 0.43 15.63 2.90
CA GLY A 60 -0.85 14.93 3.08
C GLY A 60 -1.32 14.16 1.84
N GLU A 61 -0.40 13.83 0.92
CA GLU A 61 -0.67 13.07 -0.29
C GLU A 61 -0.53 11.56 -0.08
N ALA A 62 -1.35 10.80 -0.78
CA ALA A 62 -1.18 9.35 -0.89
C ALA A 62 -0.13 9.03 -1.96
N VAL A 63 0.66 7.98 -1.75
CA VAL A 63 1.72 7.59 -2.70
C VAL A 63 1.55 6.19 -3.28
N ALA A 64 2.02 5.99 -4.50
CA ALA A 64 2.25 4.67 -5.07
C ALA A 64 3.61 4.64 -5.77
N VAL A 65 4.51 3.76 -5.33
CA VAL A 65 5.84 3.64 -5.94
C VAL A 65 5.83 2.57 -7.02
N ILE A 66 6.31 2.93 -8.21
CA ILE A 66 6.49 2.01 -9.35
C ILE A 66 7.98 1.92 -9.66
N ASP A 67 8.48 0.71 -9.91
CA ASP A 67 9.90 0.51 -10.22
C ASP A 67 10.24 1.14 -11.58
N PRO A 68 11.13 2.14 -11.65
CA PRO A 68 11.50 2.77 -12.92
C PRO A 68 12.26 1.83 -13.87
N ARG A 69 12.68 0.65 -13.38
CA ARG A 69 13.35 -0.39 -14.18
C ARG A 69 12.36 -1.35 -14.85
N ASP A 70 11.06 -1.28 -14.51
CA ASP A 70 10.04 -2.03 -15.24
C ASP A 70 10.02 -1.57 -16.71
N PRO A 71 9.70 -2.45 -17.68
CA PRO A 71 9.48 -2.04 -19.07
C PRO A 71 8.41 -0.95 -19.16
N ALA A 72 8.59 0.02 -20.07
CA ALA A 72 7.70 1.18 -20.23
C ALA A 72 6.20 0.78 -20.31
N PHE A 73 5.86 -0.24 -21.10
CA PHE A 73 4.47 -0.71 -21.22
C PHE A 73 3.86 -1.17 -19.89
N ARG A 74 4.67 -1.72 -18.97
CA ARG A 74 4.20 -2.18 -17.64
C ARG A 74 4.03 -1.02 -16.69
N ILE A 75 4.89 0.00 -16.79
CA ILE A 75 4.72 1.26 -16.05
C ILE A 75 3.42 1.91 -16.51
N GLU A 76 3.19 2.01 -17.82
CA GLU A 76 1.96 2.55 -18.41
C GLU A 76 0.72 1.75 -17.96
N GLU A 77 0.75 0.42 -18.03
CA GLU A 77 -0.34 -0.45 -17.55
C GLU A 77 -0.65 -0.23 -16.05
N ARG A 78 0.38 -0.12 -15.21
CA ARG A 78 0.21 0.18 -13.78
C ARG A 78 -0.39 1.57 -13.58
N LEU A 79 0.07 2.58 -14.31
CA LEU A 79 -0.46 3.95 -14.21
C LEU A 79 -1.93 4.02 -14.66
N SER A 80 -2.30 3.37 -15.77
CA SER A 80 -3.69 3.33 -16.24
C SER A 80 -4.62 2.55 -15.32
N THR A 81 -4.14 1.49 -14.66
CA THR A 81 -4.95 0.75 -13.68
C THR A 81 -5.05 1.45 -12.33
N LEU A 82 -4.01 2.20 -11.93
CA LEU A 82 -3.98 2.96 -10.67
C LEU A 82 -4.75 4.28 -10.77
N ARG A 83 -4.69 4.95 -11.94
CA ARG A 83 -5.24 6.29 -12.19
C ARG A 83 -4.82 7.34 -11.15
N PRO A 84 -3.51 7.56 -10.90
CA PRO A 84 -3.05 8.56 -9.96
C PRO A 84 -3.53 9.96 -10.38
N THR A 85 -3.60 10.92 -9.46
CA THR A 85 -3.82 12.33 -9.82
C THR A 85 -2.59 12.91 -10.52
N GLU A 86 -1.41 12.51 -10.06
CA GLU A 86 -0.14 13.02 -10.55
C GLU A 86 0.92 11.92 -10.66
N VAL A 87 1.90 12.15 -11.55
CA VAL A 87 3.08 11.29 -11.70
C VAL A 87 4.33 12.14 -11.49
N LEU A 88 5.21 11.68 -10.63
CA LEU A 88 6.58 12.17 -10.50
C LEU A 88 7.54 11.12 -11.08
N ASP A 89 8.21 11.48 -12.17
CA ASP A 89 9.25 10.66 -12.79
C ASP A 89 10.50 11.48 -13.12
N ALA A 90 11.42 10.91 -13.90
CA ALA A 90 12.67 11.56 -14.30
C ALA A 90 12.49 12.90 -15.05
N ASN A 91 11.30 13.16 -15.60
CA ASN A 91 10.96 14.41 -16.29
C ASN A 91 10.29 15.43 -15.35
N GLY A 92 10.08 15.08 -14.07
CA GLY A 92 9.42 15.91 -13.07
C GLY A 92 7.98 15.49 -12.77
N ARG A 93 7.33 16.30 -11.93
CA ARG A 93 5.93 16.12 -11.50
C ARG A 93 4.98 16.64 -12.58
N ARG A 94 3.93 15.87 -12.91
CA ARG A 94 2.86 16.28 -13.84
C ARG A 94 1.52 15.69 -13.42
N GLU A 95 0.44 16.35 -13.82
CA GLU A 95 -0.90 15.75 -13.79
C GLU A 95 -0.97 14.51 -14.68
N TRP A 96 -1.64 13.47 -14.17
CA TRP A 96 -1.89 12.25 -14.94
C TRP A 96 -3.20 12.37 -15.72
N ARG A 97 -3.13 12.04 -17.01
CA ARG A 97 -4.28 11.96 -17.92
C ARG A 97 -4.00 10.87 -18.94
N ASP A 98 -5.02 10.09 -19.29
CA ASP A 98 -4.96 9.15 -20.40
C ASP A 98 -6.23 9.22 -21.26
N ARG A 99 -6.45 8.19 -22.09
CA ARG A 99 -7.61 8.09 -22.99
C ARG A 99 -8.96 7.96 -22.24
N ASP A 100 -8.95 7.46 -21.01
CA ASP A 100 -10.13 7.13 -20.22
C ASP A 100 -10.43 8.24 -19.19
N GLY A 101 -9.52 9.20 -19.01
CA GLY A 101 -9.82 10.49 -18.36
C GLY A 101 -8.67 11.05 -17.53
N GLU A 102 -9.05 11.83 -16.52
CA GLU A 102 -8.15 12.39 -15.50
C GLU A 102 -7.93 11.39 -14.36
N GLY A 103 -6.96 11.68 -13.51
CA GLY A 103 -6.66 10.90 -12.31
C GLY A 103 -7.80 10.88 -11.30
N GLU A 104 -7.87 9.82 -10.52
CA GLU A 104 -8.83 9.69 -9.43
C GLU A 104 -8.11 9.95 -8.09
N PRO A 105 -8.55 10.94 -7.30
CA PRO A 105 -8.06 11.07 -5.95
C PRO A 105 -8.52 9.90 -5.09
N VAL A 106 -7.87 9.72 -3.95
CA VAL A 106 -8.26 8.70 -2.97
C VAL A 106 -9.04 9.31 -1.82
N ALA A 107 -9.70 8.46 -1.04
CA ALA A 107 -10.25 8.89 0.24
C ALA A 107 -9.14 9.45 1.13
N ALA A 108 -9.42 10.54 1.85
CA ALA A 108 -8.53 11.04 2.87
C ALA A 108 -8.16 9.94 3.88
N GLY A 109 -6.95 10.05 4.44
CA GLY A 109 -6.38 9.06 5.37
C GLY A 109 -5.74 7.85 4.69
N VAL A 110 -5.78 7.75 3.36
CA VAL A 110 -4.93 6.79 2.62
C VAL A 110 -3.53 7.38 2.50
N ALA A 111 -2.52 6.68 3.04
CA ALA A 111 -1.13 7.11 2.96
C ALA A 111 -0.39 6.48 1.77
N ALA A 112 -0.73 5.25 1.39
CA ALA A 112 -0.09 4.59 0.25
C ALA A 112 -0.95 3.54 -0.43
N ILE A 113 -0.66 3.26 -1.70
CA ILE A 113 -1.23 2.16 -2.46
C ILE A 113 -0.11 1.28 -3.00
N VAL A 114 -0.22 -0.03 -2.81
CA VAL A 114 0.74 -1.01 -3.32
C VAL A 114 0.06 -2.03 -4.23
N ALA A 115 0.76 -2.43 -5.28
CA ALA A 115 0.36 -3.58 -6.08
C ALA A 115 0.79 -4.86 -5.37
N THR A 116 -0.16 -5.77 -5.16
CA THR A 116 0.17 -7.13 -4.71
C THR A 116 0.30 -8.06 -5.91
N SER A 117 1.27 -8.98 -5.88
CA SER A 117 1.40 -10.04 -6.86
C SER A 117 0.25 -11.03 -6.67
N GLY A 118 -0.92 -10.66 -7.18
CA GLY A 118 -2.06 -11.58 -7.28
C GLY A 118 -1.67 -12.79 -8.12
N THR A 119 -2.00 -13.99 -7.66
CA THR A 119 -1.93 -15.22 -8.48
C THR A 119 -3.02 -15.24 -9.56
N THR A 120 -4.01 -14.35 -9.45
CA THR A 120 -4.99 -14.00 -10.48
C THR A 120 -4.38 -12.94 -11.40
N SER A 121 -4.58 -13.05 -12.72
CA SER A 121 -3.96 -12.27 -13.79
C SER A 121 -4.08 -10.73 -13.73
N GLU A 122 -4.76 -10.17 -12.73
CA GLU A 122 -4.92 -8.74 -12.51
C GLU A 122 -4.29 -8.33 -11.16
N PRO A 123 -3.35 -7.37 -11.15
CA PRO A 123 -2.79 -6.83 -9.92
C PRO A 123 -3.88 -6.27 -9.02
N ARG A 124 -3.88 -6.66 -7.74
CA ARG A 124 -4.77 -6.06 -6.75
C ARG A 124 -4.05 -4.92 -6.05
N TRP A 125 -4.61 -3.72 -6.17
CA TRP A 125 -4.20 -2.55 -5.40
C TRP A 125 -4.70 -2.66 -3.96
N VAL A 126 -3.77 -2.53 -3.01
CA VAL A 126 -4.05 -2.51 -1.58
C VAL A 126 -3.74 -1.12 -1.06
N MET A 127 -4.72 -0.51 -0.40
CA MET A 127 -4.54 0.78 0.26
C MET A 127 -4.10 0.59 1.70
N LEU A 128 -3.14 1.42 2.11
CA LEU A 128 -2.58 1.49 3.44
C LEU A 128 -3.06 2.79 4.10
N ASP A 129 -3.74 2.63 5.23
CA ASP A 129 -4.25 3.74 6.04
C ASP A 129 -3.10 4.42 6.80
N GLU A 130 -3.14 5.75 6.86
CA GLU A 130 -2.16 6.59 7.54
C GLU A 130 -2.06 6.25 9.03
N ASN A 131 -3.19 6.21 9.73
CA ASN A 131 -3.21 5.90 11.17
C ASN A 131 -2.71 4.47 11.43
N ALA A 132 -2.98 3.54 10.52
CA ALA A 132 -2.47 2.18 10.63
C ALA A 132 -0.94 2.12 10.46
N LEU A 133 -0.38 2.88 9.51
CA LEU A 133 1.08 2.99 9.34
C LEU A 133 1.74 3.67 10.53
N GLU A 134 1.17 4.76 11.02
CA GLU A 134 1.63 5.48 12.21
C GLU A 134 1.60 4.57 13.45
N ALA A 135 0.47 3.92 13.74
CA ALA A 135 0.35 3.02 14.87
C ALA A 135 1.35 1.85 14.76
N SER A 136 1.56 1.31 13.55
CA SER A 136 2.56 0.27 13.32
C SER A 136 3.98 0.78 13.55
N ALA A 137 4.29 2.01 13.13
CA ALA A 137 5.58 2.63 13.31
C ALA A 137 5.93 2.75 14.79
N PHE A 138 5.05 3.35 15.60
CA PHE A 138 5.26 3.49 17.04
C PHE A 138 5.32 2.16 17.78
N ALA A 139 4.47 1.19 17.41
CA ALA A 139 4.50 -0.13 18.02
C ALA A 139 5.83 -0.85 17.80
N VAL A 140 6.39 -0.79 16.59
CA VAL A 140 7.68 -1.40 16.26
C VAL A 140 8.83 -0.66 16.95
N HIS A 141 8.80 0.67 16.93
CA HIS A 141 9.79 1.51 17.59
C HIS A 141 9.88 1.19 19.09
N ALA A 142 8.73 1.12 19.77
CA ALA A 142 8.66 0.77 21.18
C ALA A 142 9.08 -0.69 21.45
N ALA A 143 8.70 -1.64 20.60
CA ALA A 143 9.03 -3.05 20.79
C ALA A 143 10.53 -3.34 20.63
N LEU A 144 11.23 -2.59 19.79
CA LEU A 144 12.66 -2.74 19.56
C LEU A 144 13.52 -1.84 20.47
N GLY A 145 12.91 -0.88 21.16
CA GLY A 145 13.63 0.06 22.02
C GLY A 145 14.59 0.96 21.24
N ILE A 146 14.16 1.40 20.05
CA ILE A 146 14.94 2.26 19.15
C ILE A 146 15.24 3.58 19.84
N ASP A 147 16.50 4.03 19.79
CA ASP A 147 16.89 5.38 20.18
C ASP A 147 16.81 6.31 18.97
N PRO A 148 15.97 7.38 18.98
CA PRO A 148 15.82 8.27 17.84
C PRO A 148 17.10 9.05 17.43
N ILE A 149 18.10 9.13 18.32
CA ILE A 149 19.35 9.85 18.08
C ILE A 149 20.42 8.91 17.56
N ASP A 150 20.52 7.72 18.15
CA ASP A 150 21.63 6.79 17.89
C ASP A 150 21.29 5.69 16.86
N ASP A 151 20.02 5.38 16.65
CA ASP A 151 19.57 4.36 15.70
C ASP A 151 19.03 4.96 14.41
N THR A 152 19.19 4.22 13.31
CA THR A 152 18.68 4.64 12.00
C THR A 152 17.99 3.50 11.27
N TRP A 153 16.85 3.81 10.63
CA TRP A 153 16.16 2.85 9.77
C TRP A 153 16.83 2.68 8.41
N LEU A 154 17.08 1.42 8.02
CA LEU A 154 17.62 1.09 6.70
C LEU A 154 16.54 0.49 5.79
N ALA A 155 16.18 1.19 4.72
CA ALA A 155 15.25 0.71 3.70
C ALA A 155 15.94 -0.28 2.74
N CYS A 156 16.16 -1.51 3.21
CA CYS A 156 16.89 -2.56 2.48
C CYS A 156 16.02 -3.34 1.48
N VAL A 157 14.73 -3.03 1.35
CA VAL A 157 13.79 -3.71 0.44
C VAL A 157 13.12 -2.69 -0.49
N PRO A 158 12.63 -3.12 -1.67
CA PRO A 158 11.96 -2.20 -2.59
C PRO A 158 10.78 -1.46 -1.95
N LEU A 159 10.65 -0.17 -2.27
CA LEU A 159 9.56 0.69 -1.83
C LEU A 159 8.23 0.42 -2.56
N THR A 160 8.23 -0.47 -3.54
CA THR A 160 7.03 -0.85 -4.32
C THR A 160 6.05 -1.73 -3.53
N GLY A 161 6.45 -2.22 -2.36
CA GLY A 161 5.63 -3.07 -1.50
C GLY A 161 5.56 -2.58 -0.07
N VAL A 162 4.62 -3.16 0.69
CA VAL A 162 4.31 -2.79 2.09
C VAL A 162 5.56 -2.77 2.97
N ALA A 163 6.45 -3.75 2.83
CA ALA A 163 7.63 -3.87 3.69
C ALA A 163 8.59 -2.67 3.58
N GLY A 164 8.79 -2.14 2.36
CA GLY A 164 9.65 -0.98 2.14
C GLY A 164 9.02 0.30 2.67
N LEU A 165 7.74 0.51 2.35
CA LEU A 165 6.98 1.66 2.85
C LEU A 165 6.84 1.66 4.37
N ALA A 166 6.70 0.50 5.00
CA ALA A 166 6.64 0.40 6.46
C ALA A 166 7.95 0.84 7.13
N ILE A 167 9.10 0.67 6.48
CA ILE A 167 10.38 1.18 6.99
C ILE A 167 10.41 2.71 6.89
N LEU A 168 10.00 3.28 5.76
CA LEU A 168 9.90 4.73 5.61
C LEU A 168 8.91 5.34 6.59
N ALA A 169 7.76 4.70 6.82
CA ALA A 169 6.77 5.16 7.78
C ALA A 169 7.34 5.20 9.21
N ARG A 170 8.15 4.20 9.60
CA ARG A 170 8.84 4.22 10.90
C ARG A 170 9.76 5.42 11.01
N SER A 171 10.59 5.64 10.00
CA SER A 171 11.49 6.78 9.98
C SER A 171 10.74 8.10 10.06
N PHE A 172 9.72 8.27 9.21
CA PHE A 172 8.89 9.46 9.11
C PHE A 172 8.16 9.81 10.42
N HIS A 173 7.49 8.83 11.05
CA HIS A 173 6.69 9.09 12.26
C HIS A 173 7.51 9.14 13.55
N THR A 174 8.68 8.50 13.60
CA THR A 174 9.47 8.39 14.84
C THR A 174 10.77 9.17 14.84
N GLY A 175 11.14 9.80 13.72
CA GLY A 175 12.31 10.69 13.61
C GLY A 175 13.66 9.98 13.68
N SER A 176 13.71 8.72 13.26
CA SER A 176 14.92 7.86 13.20
C SER A 176 15.23 7.37 11.78
#